data_AF-A0A937BQU5-F1
#
_entry.id   AF-A0A937BQU5-F1
#
_cell.length_a   1.000
_cell.length_b   1.000
_cell.length_c   1.000
_cell.angle_alpha   90.00
_cell.angle_beta   90.00
_cell.angle_gamma   90.00
#
_symmetry.space_group_name_H-M   'P 1'
#
loop_
_entity.id
_entity.type
_entity.pdbx_description
1 polymer ?
#
loop_
_entity_poly.entity_id
_entity_poly.type
_entity_poly.pdbx_seq_one_letter_code
_entity_poly.pdbx_strand_id
1 'polypeptide(L)'
;MFNDSKIGGLPYLRNYDDWPICPNCKNHMQLFLQLNLTTLPSNAENSLIQLFYCTSEEPLCEVDCDAYSAFSESVVCRKIKIENPPVQLKPNLLEIFEEKRIVAWVPVDDYPHYEEFDGLGVDIDVNDYEILEIEEVGIPKIGDKLFGWPHWVQSVEYPFDRKTTHK
;
A
#
# COMPACT_ATOMS: atom_id res chain seq x y z
N MET A 1 7.87 5.90 18.61
CA MET A 1 6.97 4.98 19.33
C MET A 1 6.62 3.84 18.39
N PHE A 2 6.48 2.60 18.88
CA PHE A 2 6.21 1.43 18.02
C PHE A 2 4.90 1.51 17.23
N ASN A 3 3.95 2.30 17.72
CA ASN A 3 2.63 2.46 17.12
C ASN A 3 2.59 3.66 16.15
N ASP A 4 3.71 4.32 15.86
CA ASP A 4 3.69 5.49 14.97
C ASP A 4 3.39 5.08 13.51
N SER A 5 2.82 6.02 12.76
CA SER A 5 2.79 5.95 11.30
C SER A 5 4.21 6.10 10.75
N LYS A 6 4.64 5.19 9.87
CA LYS A 6 6.02 5.14 9.35
C LYS A 6 6.16 4.28 8.10
N ILE A 7 7.25 4.54 7.38
CA ILE A 7 7.77 3.71 6.29
C ILE A 7 9.05 3.02 6.81
N GLY A 8 9.21 1.73 6.53
CA GLY A 8 10.38 0.97 6.99
C GLY A 8 10.47 0.81 8.52
N GLY A 9 11.62 0.34 8.99
CA GLY A 9 11.91 0.09 10.40
C GLY A 9 11.26 -1.18 10.97
N LEU A 10 11.20 -1.26 12.30
CA LEU A 10 10.62 -2.40 13.01
C LEU A 10 9.10 -2.23 13.19
N PRO A 11 8.26 -3.20 12.81
CA PRO A 11 6.81 -3.13 12.98
C PRO A 11 6.38 -3.19 14.45
N TYR A 12 5.16 -2.73 14.72
CA TYR A 12 4.41 -3.19 15.90
C TYR A 12 4.03 -4.67 15.71
N LEU A 13 4.34 -5.51 16.68
CA LEU A 13 4.03 -6.94 16.69
C LEU A 13 3.21 -7.28 17.93
N ARG A 14 2.11 -8.02 17.75
CA ARG A 14 1.22 -8.44 18.84
C ARG A 14 1.85 -9.52 19.71
N ASN A 15 2.70 -10.37 19.13
CA ASN A 15 3.43 -11.46 19.78
C ASN A 15 4.64 -11.89 18.90
N TYR A 16 5.44 -12.84 19.37
CA TYR A 16 6.70 -13.24 18.70
C TYR A 16 6.49 -13.94 17.35
N ASP A 17 5.29 -14.47 17.08
CA ASP A 17 4.94 -15.16 15.83
C ASP A 17 4.16 -14.24 14.87
N ASP A 18 4.00 -12.96 15.21
CA ASP A 18 3.15 -12.02 14.46
C ASP A 18 3.86 -11.38 13.27
N TRP A 19 5.18 -11.55 13.12
CA TRP A 19 5.92 -11.01 12.00
C TRP A 19 5.71 -11.91 10.77
N PRO A 20 5.14 -11.40 9.65
CA PRO A 20 4.88 -12.23 8.47
C PRO A 20 6.15 -12.89 7.91
N ILE A 21 6.04 -14.17 7.55
CA ILE A 21 7.11 -14.96 6.94
C ILE A 21 6.69 -15.27 5.50
N CYS A 22 7.59 -15.07 4.55
CA CYS A 22 7.34 -15.43 3.15
C CYS A 22 7.23 -16.95 2.99
N PRO A 23 6.17 -17.48 2.36
CA PRO A 23 6.02 -18.91 2.19
C PRO A 23 7.05 -19.51 1.22
N ASN A 24 7.69 -18.71 0.36
CA ASN A 24 8.74 -19.17 -0.53
C ASN A 24 10.11 -19.24 0.16
N CYS A 25 10.73 -18.09 0.46
CA CYS A 25 12.10 -18.05 1.02
C CYS A 25 12.19 -18.35 2.53
N LYS A 26 11.05 -18.40 3.25
CA LYS A 26 10.98 -18.61 4.72
C LYS A 26 11.65 -17.52 5.58
N ASN A 27 12.04 -16.40 4.98
CA ASN A 27 12.52 -15.23 5.70
C ASN A 27 11.34 -14.35 6.16
N HIS A 28 11.60 -13.48 7.13
CA HIS A 28 10.62 -12.47 7.52
C HIS A 28 10.42 -11.49 6.36
N MET A 29 9.19 -11.02 6.15
CA MET A 29 8.91 -9.97 5.15
C MET A 29 9.28 -8.59 5.72
N GLN A 30 9.77 -7.68 4.87
CA GLN A 30 10.07 -6.31 5.29
C GLN A 30 8.81 -5.52 5.59
N LEU A 31 8.85 -4.68 6.62
CA LEU A 31 7.82 -3.65 6.78
C LEU A 31 8.04 -2.57 5.72
N PHE A 32 7.05 -2.37 4.86
CA PHE A 32 7.03 -1.25 3.93
C PHE A 32 6.31 -0.04 4.52
N LEU A 33 5.11 -0.23 5.07
CA LEU A 33 4.28 0.85 5.62
C LEU A 33 3.56 0.39 6.87
N GLN A 34 3.50 1.25 7.89
CA GLN A 34 2.59 1.13 9.01
C GLN A 34 1.85 2.46 9.18
N LEU A 35 0.53 2.42 9.28
CA LEU A 35 -0.32 3.58 9.53
C LEU A 35 -1.05 3.40 10.86
N ASN A 36 -0.91 4.38 11.75
CA ASN A 36 -1.72 4.46 12.95
C ASN A 36 -3.03 5.18 12.67
N LEU A 37 -4.13 4.43 12.72
CA LEU A 37 -5.43 4.96 12.36
C LEU A 37 -5.94 6.01 13.36
N THR A 38 -5.36 6.16 14.55
CA THR A 38 -5.71 7.26 15.47
C THR A 38 -5.09 8.60 15.09
N THR A 39 -4.13 8.60 14.17
CA THR A 39 -3.42 9.81 13.71
C THR A 39 -3.86 10.25 12.31
N LEU A 40 -4.80 9.54 11.69
CA LEU A 40 -5.33 9.89 10.37
C LEU A 40 -6.40 11.00 10.47
N PRO A 41 -6.58 11.84 9.42
CA PRO A 41 -7.51 12.97 9.46
C PRO A 41 -8.99 12.63 9.73
N SER A 42 -9.46 11.46 9.29
CA SER A 42 -10.88 11.08 9.33
C SER A 42 -11.17 9.78 10.09
N ASN A 43 -10.13 9.10 10.58
CA ASN A 43 -10.25 7.84 11.32
C ASN A 43 -9.70 8.04 12.74
N ALA A 44 -10.33 7.41 13.72
CA ALA A 44 -9.92 7.46 15.12
C ALA A 44 -9.91 6.06 15.77
N GLU A 45 -9.82 5.00 14.97
CA GLU A 45 -9.80 3.64 15.50
C GLU A 45 -8.43 3.29 16.06
N ASN A 46 -8.40 2.66 17.25
CA ASN A 46 -7.18 2.18 17.88
C ASN A 46 -6.62 0.91 17.19
N SER A 47 -6.18 1.09 15.95
CA SER A 47 -5.73 0.02 15.06
C SER A 47 -4.60 0.51 14.15
N LEU A 48 -3.87 -0.44 13.59
CA LEU A 48 -2.80 -0.22 12.62
C LEU A 48 -3.17 -0.87 11.30
N ILE A 49 -2.89 -0.19 10.20
CA ILE A 49 -2.73 -0.83 8.89
C ILE A 49 -1.24 -1.08 8.69
N GLN A 50 -0.87 -2.28 8.25
CA GLN A 50 0.52 -2.64 7.96
C GLN A 50 0.60 -3.29 6.58
N LEU A 51 1.63 -2.92 5.82
CA LEU A 51 2.00 -3.50 4.55
C LEU A 51 3.43 -4.06 4.66
N PHE A 52 3.56 -5.34 4.34
CA PHE A 52 4.82 -6.08 4.31
C PHE A 52 5.10 -6.62 2.92
N TYR A 53 6.38 -6.69 2.55
CA TYR A 53 6.84 -7.13 1.24
C TYR A 53 8.09 -8.01 1.37
N CYS A 54 8.15 -9.14 0.66
CA CYS A 54 9.34 -9.98 0.64
C CYS A 54 10.42 -9.39 -0.27
N THR A 55 11.61 -9.13 0.25
CA THR A 55 12.75 -8.57 -0.50
C THR A 55 13.85 -9.60 -0.73
N SER A 56 13.48 -10.87 -0.86
CA SER A 56 14.44 -11.94 -1.09
C SER A 56 14.92 -11.92 -2.54
N GLU A 57 16.24 -11.83 -2.72
CA GLU A 57 16.89 -11.96 -4.03
C GLU A 57 17.11 -13.43 -4.40
N GLU A 58 17.27 -14.31 -3.41
CA GLU A 58 17.52 -15.75 -3.59
C GLU A 58 16.73 -16.58 -2.55
N PRO A 59 15.65 -17.29 -2.95
CA PRO A 59 15.02 -17.27 -4.27
C PRO A 59 14.44 -15.88 -4.60
N LEU A 60 14.30 -15.58 -5.90
CA LEU A 60 13.83 -14.29 -6.41
C LEU A 60 12.32 -14.17 -6.25
N CYS A 61 11.89 -13.94 -5.00
CA CYS A 61 10.47 -13.98 -4.60
C CYS A 61 9.62 -12.93 -5.31
N GLU A 62 10.21 -11.83 -5.78
CA GLU A 62 9.50 -10.84 -6.59
C GLU A 62 8.87 -11.48 -7.84
N VAL A 63 9.63 -12.35 -8.51
CA VAL A 63 9.21 -13.06 -9.73
C VAL A 63 8.52 -14.37 -9.34
N ASP A 64 9.15 -15.18 -8.48
CA ASP A 64 8.66 -16.54 -8.16
C ASP A 64 7.31 -16.56 -7.43
N CYS A 65 6.91 -15.45 -6.81
CA CYS A 65 5.62 -15.32 -6.12
C CYS A 65 4.70 -14.30 -6.79
N ASP A 66 5.01 -13.86 -8.01
CA ASP A 66 4.27 -12.83 -8.74
C ASP A 66 3.97 -11.61 -7.86
N ALA A 67 4.99 -11.06 -7.19
CA ALA A 67 4.81 -10.01 -6.17
C ALA A 67 4.20 -8.71 -6.72
N TYR A 68 4.25 -8.52 -8.05
CA TYR A 68 3.56 -7.47 -8.78
C TYR A 68 2.04 -7.64 -8.81
N SER A 69 1.54 -8.87 -8.64
CA SER A 69 0.11 -9.19 -8.68
C SER A 69 -0.56 -8.93 -7.33
N ALA A 70 -1.82 -8.50 -7.38
CA ALA A 70 -2.62 -8.38 -6.18
C ALA A 70 -2.71 -9.74 -5.46
N PHE A 71 -2.69 -9.69 -4.13
CA PHE A 71 -2.80 -10.85 -3.25
C PHE A 71 -1.67 -11.89 -3.36
N SER A 72 -0.52 -11.53 -3.96
CA SER A 72 0.70 -12.35 -3.89
C SER A 72 0.97 -12.83 -2.47
N GLU A 73 1.37 -14.09 -2.33
CA GLU A 73 1.70 -14.67 -1.02
C GLU A 73 2.98 -14.08 -0.42
N SER A 74 3.76 -13.33 -1.21
CA SER A 74 4.97 -12.62 -0.79
C SER A 74 4.71 -11.19 -0.28
N VAL A 75 3.44 -10.76 -0.25
CA VAL A 75 2.99 -9.44 0.17
C VAL A 75 1.85 -9.57 1.19
N VAL A 76 1.93 -8.85 2.31
CA VAL A 76 0.89 -8.89 3.35
C VAL A 76 0.41 -7.48 3.65
N CYS A 77 -0.84 -7.19 3.31
CA CYS A 77 -1.58 -6.04 3.82
C CYS A 77 -2.56 -6.51 4.91
N ARG A 78 -2.49 -5.91 6.10
CA ARG A 78 -3.36 -6.28 7.23
C ARG A 78 -3.79 -5.08 8.06
N LYS A 79 -4.96 -5.20 8.69
CA LYS A 79 -5.42 -4.32 9.76
C LYS A 79 -5.40 -5.08 11.09
N ILE A 80 -4.77 -4.52 12.11
CA ILE A 80 -4.67 -5.12 13.45
C ILE A 80 -5.07 -4.12 14.53
N LYS A 81 -5.64 -4.60 15.64
CA LYS A 81 -5.92 -3.76 16.82
C LYS A 81 -4.68 -3.61 17.69
N ILE A 82 -4.59 -2.47 18.37
CA ILE A 82 -3.54 -2.19 19.36
C ILE A 82 -4.09 -2.56 20.74
N GLU A 83 -3.81 -3.78 21.21
CA GLU A 83 -4.35 -4.29 22.49
C GLU A 83 -3.28 -4.37 23.59
N ASN A 84 -2.05 -4.72 23.22
CA ASN A 84 -0.94 -4.94 24.16
C ASN A 84 0.29 -4.10 23.80
N PRO A 85 1.26 -3.96 24.71
CA PRO A 85 2.58 -3.49 24.33
C PRO A 85 3.19 -4.38 23.23
N PRO A 86 3.93 -3.81 22.27
CA PRO A 86 4.57 -4.58 21.22
C PRO A 86 5.67 -5.48 21.79
N VAL A 87 5.86 -6.63 21.15
CA VAL A 87 7.10 -7.40 21.31
C VAL A 87 8.16 -6.89 20.35
N GLN A 88 9.42 -7.09 20.70
CA GLN A 88 10.56 -6.83 19.82
C GLN A 88 11.18 -8.17 19.43
N LEU A 89 11.33 -8.37 18.13
CA LEU A 89 11.96 -9.55 17.54
C LEU A 89 13.10 -9.07 16.64
N LYS A 90 14.22 -9.81 16.64
CA LYS A 90 15.25 -9.64 15.62
C LYS A 90 14.80 -10.43 14.38
N PRO A 91 14.47 -9.78 13.25
CA PRO A 91 14.01 -10.50 12.09
C PRO A 91 15.16 -11.29 11.44
N ASN A 92 14.78 -12.36 10.75
CA ASN A 92 15.61 -13.02 9.77
C ASN A 92 15.50 -12.28 8.43
N LEU A 93 16.31 -11.22 8.29
CA LEU A 93 16.43 -10.32 7.14
C LEU A 93 17.90 -9.91 6.99
N LEU A 94 18.36 -9.72 5.75
CA LEU A 94 19.71 -9.21 5.48
C LEU A 94 19.87 -7.76 5.94
N GLU A 95 18.89 -6.93 5.62
CA GLU A 95 18.86 -5.50 5.96
C GLU A 95 17.44 -5.09 6.37
N ILE A 96 17.35 -4.13 7.28
CA ILE A 96 16.10 -3.50 7.68
C ILE A 96 16.05 -2.11 7.04
N PHE A 97 14.97 -1.81 6.31
CA PHE A 97 14.78 -0.49 5.71
C PHE A 97 14.81 0.59 6.79
N GLU A 98 15.46 1.70 6.46
CA GLU A 98 15.52 2.86 7.34
C GLU A 98 14.10 3.31 7.75
N GLU A 99 13.91 3.57 9.04
CA GLU A 99 12.64 4.08 9.54
C GLU A 99 12.47 5.55 9.16
N LYS A 100 11.40 5.86 8.42
CA LYS A 100 10.95 7.23 8.13
C LYS A 100 9.58 7.45 8.74
N ARG A 101 9.52 8.28 9.78
CA ARG A 101 8.27 8.58 10.48
C ARG A 101 7.39 9.53 9.66
N ILE A 102 6.10 9.21 9.60
CA ILE A 102 5.08 10.11 9.05
C ILE A 102 4.60 10.98 10.20
N VAL A 103 4.83 12.29 10.09
CA VAL A 103 4.59 13.25 11.19
C VAL A 103 3.37 14.13 10.99
N ALA A 104 2.87 14.22 9.75
CA ALA A 104 1.74 15.07 9.40
C ALA A 104 1.02 14.53 8.17
N TRP A 105 -0.21 15.00 7.99
CA TRP A 105 -1.07 14.71 6.85
C TRP A 105 -1.52 16.01 6.22
N VAL A 106 -1.44 16.10 4.90
CA VAL A 106 -1.95 17.22 4.12
C VAL A 106 -3.05 16.67 3.22
N PRO A 107 -4.28 17.22 3.28
CA PRO A 107 -5.33 16.83 2.36
C PRO A 107 -4.96 17.26 0.94
N VAL A 108 -5.22 16.38 -0.02
CA VAL A 108 -5.07 16.63 -1.45
C VAL A 108 -6.34 16.13 -2.13
N ASP A 109 -6.82 16.86 -3.13
CA ASP A 109 -7.94 16.41 -3.96
C ASP A 109 -7.44 15.32 -4.90
N ASP A 110 -8.10 14.16 -4.85
CA ASP A 110 -7.82 12.98 -5.67
C ASP A 110 -8.96 12.83 -6.70
N TYR A 111 -8.63 12.83 -8.00
CA TYR A 111 -9.59 12.77 -9.10
C TYR A 111 -9.52 11.42 -9.83
N PRO A 112 -10.67 10.89 -10.31
CA PRO A 112 -10.67 9.60 -11.01
C PRO A 112 -9.76 9.63 -12.23
N HIS A 113 -9.28 8.45 -12.64
CA HIS A 113 -8.58 8.34 -13.91
C HIS A 113 -9.55 8.66 -15.05
N TYR A 114 -9.07 9.26 -16.15
CA TYR A 114 -9.96 9.72 -17.24
C TYR A 114 -10.78 8.57 -17.86
N GLU A 115 -10.25 7.35 -17.86
CA GLU A 115 -10.94 6.14 -18.33
C GLU A 115 -12.19 5.78 -17.51
N GLU A 116 -12.34 6.36 -16.30
CA GLU A 116 -13.48 6.11 -15.41
C GLU A 116 -14.60 7.14 -15.58
N PHE A 117 -14.35 8.24 -16.30
CA PHE A 117 -15.29 9.37 -16.40
C PHE A 117 -16.63 8.98 -17.01
N ASP A 118 -16.65 8.21 -18.10
CA ASP A 118 -17.88 7.71 -18.72
C ASP A 118 -18.71 6.86 -17.74
N GLY A 119 -18.06 5.93 -17.02
CA GLY A 119 -18.70 5.08 -16.01
C GLY A 119 -19.25 5.87 -14.81
N LEU A 120 -18.72 7.06 -14.53
CA LEU A 120 -19.18 7.98 -13.49
C LEU A 120 -20.26 8.96 -14.00
N GLY A 121 -20.65 8.87 -15.28
CA GLY A 121 -21.64 9.76 -15.89
C GLY A 121 -21.10 11.16 -16.19
N VAL A 122 -19.76 11.30 -16.32
CA VAL A 122 -19.11 12.52 -16.75
C VAL A 122 -18.99 12.46 -18.28
N ASP A 123 -19.85 13.23 -18.95
CA ASP A 123 -19.86 13.34 -20.41
C ASP A 123 -18.83 14.40 -20.84
N ILE A 124 -17.81 13.97 -21.58
CA ILE A 124 -16.65 14.79 -21.98
C ILE A 124 -16.58 14.73 -23.50
N ASP A 125 -16.74 15.87 -24.17
CA ASP A 125 -16.58 15.94 -25.62
C ASP A 125 -15.09 15.86 -26.00
N VAL A 126 -14.77 15.52 -27.25
CA VAL A 126 -13.40 15.41 -27.75
C VAL A 126 -12.60 16.71 -27.53
N ASN A 127 -13.26 17.86 -27.64
CA ASN A 127 -12.65 19.18 -27.36
C ASN A 127 -12.32 19.37 -25.87
N ASP A 128 -13.08 18.73 -24.97
CA ASP A 128 -12.86 18.83 -23.53
C ASP A 128 -11.65 17.99 -23.11
N TYR A 129 -11.33 16.88 -23.79
CA TYR A 129 -10.11 16.11 -23.52
C TYR A 129 -8.83 16.91 -23.74
N GLU A 130 -8.74 17.67 -24.82
CA GLU A 130 -7.59 18.55 -25.06
C GLU A 130 -7.47 19.63 -23.96
N ILE A 131 -8.60 20.16 -23.49
CA ILE A 131 -8.62 21.14 -22.40
C ILE A 131 -8.20 20.49 -21.08
N LEU A 132 -8.71 19.30 -20.75
CA LEU A 132 -8.32 18.57 -19.54
C LEU A 132 -6.84 18.21 -19.55
N GLU A 133 -6.27 17.87 -20.71
CA GLU A 133 -4.84 17.62 -20.85
C GLU A 133 -4.00 18.89 -20.68
N ILE A 134 -4.41 20.01 -21.30
CA ILE A 134 -3.77 21.32 -21.16
C ILE A 134 -3.82 21.82 -19.71
N GLU A 135 -4.96 21.64 -19.05
CA GLU A 135 -5.19 22.07 -17.66
C GLU A 135 -4.73 21.00 -16.63
N GLU A 136 -4.16 19.88 -17.10
CA GLU A 136 -3.68 18.76 -16.29
C GLU A 136 -4.73 18.19 -15.32
N VAL A 137 -6.00 18.13 -15.74
CA VAL A 137 -7.13 17.63 -14.97
C VAL A 137 -7.27 16.12 -15.16
N GLY A 138 -7.21 15.35 -14.06
CA GLY A 138 -7.32 13.89 -14.09
C GLY A 138 -6.06 13.18 -14.63
N ILE A 139 -5.02 13.93 -15.01
CA ILE A 139 -3.70 13.38 -15.33
C ILE A 139 -2.93 13.18 -14.03
N PRO A 140 -2.45 11.95 -13.73
CA PRO A 140 -1.57 11.73 -12.60
C PRO A 140 -0.33 12.63 -12.74
N LYS A 141 0.07 13.35 -11.69
CA LYS A 141 1.32 14.11 -11.63
C LYS A 141 2.38 13.34 -10.84
N ILE A 142 3.65 13.68 -11.04
CA ILE A 142 4.74 13.07 -10.27
C ILE A 142 4.49 13.32 -8.78
N GLY A 143 4.27 12.24 -8.02
CA GLY A 143 3.93 12.30 -6.60
C GLY A 143 2.46 12.01 -6.28
N ASP A 144 1.58 11.97 -7.29
CA ASP A 144 0.18 11.62 -7.10
C ASP A 144 -0.01 10.12 -6.87
N LYS A 145 -1.06 9.83 -6.11
CA LYS A 145 -1.78 8.56 -6.18
C LYS A 145 -3.22 8.88 -6.56
N LEU A 146 -3.65 8.49 -7.76
CA LEU A 146 -5.05 8.62 -8.16
C LEU A 146 -5.79 7.32 -7.83
N PHE A 147 -6.74 7.35 -6.87
CA PHE A 147 -7.54 6.17 -6.51
C PHE A 147 -6.71 4.92 -6.15
N GLY A 148 -5.46 5.11 -5.71
CA GLY A 148 -4.51 4.04 -5.38
C GLY A 148 -3.40 3.81 -6.40
N TRP A 149 -3.42 4.51 -7.55
CA TRP A 149 -2.45 4.34 -8.63
C TRP A 149 -1.34 5.40 -8.58
N PRO A 150 -0.08 5.00 -8.39
CA PRO A 150 1.05 5.90 -8.59
C PRO A 150 1.08 6.43 -10.02
N HIS A 151 1.61 7.63 -10.23
CA HIS A 151 1.82 8.27 -11.54
C HIS A 151 2.33 7.36 -12.69
N TRP A 152 3.11 6.31 -12.39
CA TRP A 152 3.66 5.41 -13.40
C TRP A 152 2.69 4.35 -13.94
N VAL A 153 1.47 4.30 -13.40
CA VAL A 153 0.42 3.38 -13.85
C VAL A 153 -0.16 3.90 -15.16
N GLN A 154 -0.26 3.01 -16.15
CA GLN A 154 -0.58 3.38 -17.53
C GLN A 154 -2.08 3.32 -17.85
N SER A 155 -2.88 2.59 -17.07
CA SER A 155 -4.32 2.41 -17.26
C SER A 155 -4.96 1.85 -15.97
N VAL A 156 -6.28 1.85 -15.92
CA VAL A 156 -7.06 1.36 -14.77
C VAL A 156 -6.99 -0.18 -14.68
N GLU A 157 -6.31 -0.73 -13.67
CA GLU A 157 -6.15 -2.19 -13.48
C GLU A 157 -6.71 -2.70 -12.13
N TYR A 158 -8.02 -2.71 -11.93
CA TYR A 158 -8.58 -3.17 -10.66
C TYR A 158 -8.36 -4.67 -10.41
N PRO A 159 -7.78 -5.07 -9.26
CA PRO A 159 -7.73 -6.49 -8.92
C PRO A 159 -9.13 -6.98 -8.57
N PHE A 160 -9.48 -8.16 -9.06
CA PHE A 160 -10.73 -8.82 -8.68
C PHE A 160 -10.70 -9.20 -7.20
N ASP A 161 -11.81 -9.01 -6.51
CA ASP A 161 -11.90 -9.30 -5.08
C ASP A 161 -11.68 -10.81 -4.81
N ARG A 162 -11.02 -11.17 -3.70
CA ARG A 162 -10.77 -12.59 -3.32
C ARG A 162 -12.03 -13.47 -3.24
N LYS A 163 -13.22 -12.87 -3.13
CA LYS A 163 -14.55 -13.49 -3.05
C LYS A 163 -15.32 -13.44 -4.37
N THR A 164 -14.88 -12.67 -5.37
CA THR A 164 -15.41 -12.71 -6.73
C THR A 164 -14.56 -13.68 -7.56
N THR A 165 -14.85 -14.97 -7.41
CA THR A 165 -14.33 -16.01 -8.30
C THR A 165 -14.74 -15.70 -9.74
N HIS A 166 -13.78 -15.68 -10.67
CA HIS A 166 -14.10 -15.81 -12.08
C HIS A 166 -14.70 -17.18 -12.37
N LYS A 167 -15.76 -17.18 -13.17
CA LYS A 167 -16.01 -18.22 -14.15
C LYS A 167 -15.18 -17.92 -15.39
#